data_AF-A0A1F9M0E8-F1
#
_entry.id   AF-A0A1F9M0E8-F1
#
_cell.length_a   1.000
_cell.length_b   1.000
_cell.length_c   1.000
_cell.angle_alpha   90.00
_cell.angle_beta   90.00
_cell.angle_gamma   90.00
#
_symmetry.space_group_name_H-M   'P 1'
#
loop_
_entity.id
_entity.type
_entity.pdbx_description
1 polymer ?
#
loop_
_entity_poly.entity_id
_entity_poly.type
_entity_poly.pdbx_seq_one_letter_code
_entity_poly.pdbx_strand_id
1 'polypeptide(L)'
;MTPRINKFDTTMAAATYAEAGEHEYARQLLHEERPEARKRVGRLQRIFAAVAFAEAGEYETAREIMREEERPVARVQPRQELRA
;
A
#
# COMPACT_ATOMS: atom_id res chain seq x y z
N MET A 1 -1.27 14.18 -24.22
CA MET A 1 -1.32 12.73 -23.94
C MET A 1 -0.49 12.52 -22.69
N THR A 2 -1.11 12.49 -21.51
CA THR A 2 -0.36 12.28 -20.27
C THR A 2 0.12 10.82 -20.26
N PRO A 3 1.42 10.55 -20.06
CA PRO A 3 1.89 9.18 -19.98
C PRO A 3 1.18 8.52 -18.80
N ARG A 4 0.57 7.35 -19.03
CA ARG A 4 0.14 6.48 -17.94
C ARG A 4 1.42 6.02 -17.24
N ILE A 5 1.81 6.71 -16.19
CA ILE A 5 2.89 6.26 -15.31
C ILE A 5 2.48 4.88 -14.78
N ASN A 6 3.37 3.91 -14.92
CA ASN A 6 3.15 2.55 -14.45
C ASN A 6 3.24 2.53 -12.91
N LYS A 7 2.32 1.82 -12.26
CA LYS A 7 2.24 1.76 -10.79
C LYS A 7 3.51 1.23 -10.14
N PHE A 8 4.18 0.33 -10.83
CA PHE A 8 5.48 -0.19 -10.41
C PHE A 8 6.52 0.93 -10.34
N ASP A 9 6.57 1.78 -11.36
CA ASP A 9 7.53 2.88 -11.46
C ASP A 9 7.26 3.92 -10.38
N THR A 10 6.00 4.24 -10.09
CA THR A 10 5.63 5.12 -8.97
C THR A 10 6.05 4.55 -7.62
N THR A 11 5.84 3.24 -7.41
CA THR A 11 6.23 2.57 -6.15
C THR A 11 7.75 2.54 -5.99
N MET A 12 8.48 2.26 -7.07
CA MET A 12 9.93 2.29 -7.06
C MET A 12 10.47 3.70 -6.84
N ALA A 13 9.88 4.71 -7.48
CA ALA A 13 10.24 6.10 -7.23
C ALA A 13 10.03 6.45 -5.76
N ALA A 14 8.89 6.11 -5.17
CA ALA A 14 8.63 6.33 -3.75
C ALA A 14 9.66 5.61 -2.85
N ALA A 15 10.03 4.37 -3.16
CA ALA A 15 11.07 3.65 -2.42
C ALA A 15 12.42 4.37 -2.51
N THR A 16 12.83 4.81 -3.70
CA THR A 16 14.07 5.57 -3.90
C THR A 16 14.08 6.89 -3.12
N TYR A 17 12.97 7.63 -3.11
CA TYR A 17 12.87 8.86 -2.31
C TYR A 17 12.87 8.56 -0.81
N ALA A 18 12.25 7.46 -0.38
CA ALA A 18 12.31 7.03 1.01
C ALA A 18 13.75 6.70 1.43
N GLU A 19 14.48 5.94 0.62
CA GLU A 19 15.91 5.63 0.83
C GLU A 19 16.78 6.89 0.86
N ALA A 20 16.42 7.91 0.08
CA ALA A 20 17.11 9.21 0.06
C ALA A 20 16.78 10.11 1.27
N GLY A 21 15.86 9.71 2.16
CA GLY A 21 15.41 10.51 3.30
C GLY A 21 14.26 11.48 2.98
N GLU A 22 13.78 11.51 1.73
CA GLU A 22 12.70 12.38 1.25
C GLU A 22 11.32 11.74 1.54
N HIS A 23 11.05 11.49 2.82
CA HIS A 23 9.90 10.69 3.26
C HIS A 23 8.55 11.34 2.97
N GLU A 24 8.47 12.67 2.98
CA GLU A 24 7.23 13.39 2.68
C GLU A 24 6.85 13.25 1.20
N TYR A 25 7.84 13.40 0.31
CA TYR A 25 7.63 13.27 -1.13
C TYR A 25 7.32 11.82 -1.52
N ALA A 26 8.03 10.86 -0.92
CA ALA A 26 7.75 9.44 -1.07
C ALA A 26 6.31 9.08 -0.66
N ARG A 27 5.82 9.66 0.46
CA ARG A 27 4.42 9.49 0.90
C ARG A 27 3.43 10.13 -0.06
N GLN A 28 3.72 11.32 -0.57
CA GLN A 28 2.85 11.98 -1.55
C GLN A 28 2.72 11.15 -2.84
N LEU A 29 3.83 10.61 -3.36
CA LEU A 29 3.83 9.70 -4.52
C LEU A 29 2.93 8.46 -4.32
N LEU A 30 2.96 7.87 -3.12
CA LEU A 30 2.08 6.74 -2.79
C LEU A 30 0.61 7.16 -2.57
N HIS A 31 0.36 8.38 -2.11
CA HIS A 31 -0.97 8.89 -1.79
C HIS A 31 -1.71 9.54 -2.97
N GLU A 32 -1.00 10.09 -3.95
CA GLU A 32 -1.56 10.68 -5.18
C GLU A 32 -2.29 9.65 -6.05
N GLU A 33 -1.99 8.36 -5.87
CA GLU A 33 -2.81 7.27 -6.38
C GLU A 33 -4.19 7.32 -5.70
N ARG A 34 -5.17 7.88 -6.43
CA ARG A 34 -6.59 7.93 -6.07
C ARG A 34 -7.04 6.68 -5.32
N PRO A 35 -7.92 6.78 -4.32
CA PRO A 35 -8.36 5.64 -3.50
C PRO A 35 -8.92 4.47 -4.33
N GLU A 36 -9.43 4.71 -5.55
CA GLU A 36 -9.87 3.63 -6.45
C GLU A 36 -8.72 2.88 -7.15
N ALA A 37 -7.54 3.48 -7.29
CA ALA A 37 -6.36 2.92 -7.95
C ALA A 37 -5.50 2.02 -7.04
N ARG A 38 -5.61 2.18 -5.71
CA ARG A 38 -4.91 1.35 -4.70
C ARG A 38 -5.26 -0.14 -4.74
N LYS A 39 -6.42 -0.49 -5.33
CA LYS A 39 -6.91 -1.88 -5.46
C LYS A 39 -6.01 -2.82 -6.28
N ARG A 40 -4.96 -2.33 -6.94
CA ARG A 40 -4.08 -3.13 -7.83
C ARG A 40 -2.58 -2.87 -7.65
N VAL A 41 -2.13 -2.39 -6.49
CA VAL A 41 -0.70 -2.48 -6.16
C VAL A 41 -0.42 -3.92 -5.73
N GLY A 42 0.50 -4.60 -6.43
CA GLY A 42 0.80 -6.00 -6.15
C GLY A 42 1.44 -6.15 -4.78
N ARG A 43 1.20 -7.30 -4.12
CA ARG A 43 1.76 -7.59 -2.79
C ARG A 43 3.27 -7.37 -2.71
N LEU A 44 4.01 -7.75 -3.76
CA LEU A 44 5.46 -7.56 -3.84
C LEU A 44 5.87 -6.08 -3.86
N GLN A 45 5.16 -5.24 -4.63
CA GLN A 45 5.43 -3.80 -4.71
C GLN A 45 5.24 -3.13 -3.34
N ARG A 46 4.18 -3.51 -2.64
CA ARG A 46 3.94 -3.04 -1.27
C ARG A 46 5.02 -3.48 -0.29
N ILE A 47 5.52 -4.71 -0.44
CA ILE A 47 6.65 -5.21 0.36
C ILE A 47 7.90 -4.37 0.13
N PHE A 48 8.28 -4.13 -1.13
CA PHE A 48 9.45 -3.31 -1.43
C PHE A 48 9.34 -1.89 -0.89
N ALA A 49 8.19 -1.23 -1.06
CA ALA A 49 7.98 0.10 -0.50
C ALA A 49 8.09 0.09 1.03
N ALA A 50 7.40 -0.83 1.72
CA ALA A 50 7.45 -0.90 3.17
C ALA A 50 8.87 -1.20 3.70
N VAL A 51 9.64 -2.03 3.01
CA VAL A 51 11.04 -2.30 3.36
C VAL A 51 11.87 -1.02 3.24
N ALA A 52 11.75 -0.27 2.14
CA ALA A 52 12.48 0.98 1.95
C ALA A 52 12.18 2.01 3.07
N PHE A 53 10.90 2.18 3.43
CA PHE A 53 10.54 3.04 4.57
C PHE A 53 11.08 2.50 5.89
N ALA A 54 11.04 1.19 6.14
CA ALA A 54 11.56 0.61 7.37
C ALA A 54 13.09 0.77 7.48
N GLU A 55 13.83 0.62 6.38
CA GLU A 55 15.28 0.83 6.32
C GLU A 55 15.65 2.30 6.54
N ALA A 56 14.80 3.23 6.08
CA ALA A 56 14.96 4.66 6.34
C ALA A 56 14.53 5.09 7.77
N GLY A 57 14.08 4.16 8.61
CA GLY A 57 13.65 4.41 10.00
C GLY A 57 12.18 4.81 10.15
N GLU A 58 11.41 4.85 9.06
CA GLU A 58 9.98 5.17 9.01
C GLU A 58 9.11 3.93 9.27
N TYR A 59 9.25 3.35 10.46
CA TYR A 59 8.56 2.10 10.82
C TYR A 59 7.03 2.23 10.84
N GLU A 60 6.50 3.41 11.17
CA GLU A 60 5.05 3.66 11.20
C GLU A 60 4.46 3.65 9.79
N THR A 61 5.12 4.35 8.86
CA THR A 61 4.77 4.39 7.43
C THR A 61 4.87 2.98 6.82
N ALA A 62 5.94 2.23 7.11
CA ALA A 62 6.08 0.84 6.65
C ALA A 62 4.93 -0.06 7.14
N ARG A 63 4.50 0.11 8.39
CA ARG A 63 3.37 -0.66 8.96
C ARG A 63 2.04 -0.26 8.34
N GLU A 64 1.83 1.00 8.05
CA GLU A 64 0.62 1.49 7.36
C GLU A 64 0.51 0.87 5.96
N ILE A 65 1.60 0.92 5.18
CA ILE A 65 1.70 0.31 3.85
C ILE A 65 1.37 -1.19 3.89
N MET A 66 1.75 -1.89 4.97
CA MET A 66 1.45 -3.32 5.16
C MET A 66 0.02 -3.59 5.65
N ARG A 67 -0.57 -2.70 6.45
CA ARG A 67 -1.89 -2.87 7.07
C ARG A 67 -3.06 -2.63 6.13
N GLU A 68 -2.86 -1.95 5.01
CA GLU A 68 -3.91 -1.71 4.01
C GLU A 68 -4.59 -2.99 3.46
N GLU A 69 -4.04 -4.18 3.70
CA GLU A 69 -4.63 -5.46 3.31
C GLU A 69 -5.39 -6.21 4.41
N GLU A 70 -5.61 -5.63 5.60
CA GLU A 70 -6.59 -6.16 6.56
C GLU A 70 -7.99 -6.01 5.97
N ARG A 71 -8.35 -6.94 5.07
CA ARG A 71 -9.72 -7.14 4.60
C ARG A 71 -10.60 -7.24 5.84
N PRO A 72 -11.82 -6.65 5.85
CA PRO A 72 -12.77 -6.98 6.90
C PRO A 72 -12.91 -8.50 6.91
N VAL A 73 -12.48 -9.13 8.00
CA VAL A 73 -12.75 -10.54 8.28
C VAL A 73 -14.23 -10.71 8.03
N ALA A 74 -14.58 -11.43 6.96
CA ALA A 74 -15.97 -11.67 6.62
C ALA A 74 -16.62 -12.25 7.86
N ARG A 75 -17.55 -11.50 8.49
CA ARG A 75 -18.32 -12.00 9.60
C ARG A 75 -18.98 -13.27 9.10
N VAL A 76 -18.50 -14.42 9.57
CA VAL A 76 -19.13 -15.71 9.34
C VAL A 76 -20.51 -15.57 9.98
N GLN A 77 -21.55 -15.33 9.17
CA GLN A 77 -22.90 -15.34 9.69
C GLN A 77 -23.16 -16.78 10.15
N PRO A 78 -23.50 -17.01 11.43
CA PRO A 78 -23.89 -18.34 11.86
C PRO A 78 -25.09 -18.74 11.00
N ARG A 79 -24.95 -19.86 10.27
CA ARG A 79 -26.03 -20.49 9.51
C ARG A 79 -27.24 -20.50 10.44
N GLN A 80 -28.25 -19.69 10.13
CA GLN A 80 -29.49 -19.76 10.89
C GLN A 80 -29.94 -21.20 10.83
N GLU A 81 -30.09 -21.77 12.03
CA GLU A 81 -30.72 -23.05 12.25
C GLU A 81 -31.98 -23.09 11.38
N LEU A 82 -31.94 -23.92 10.34
CA LEU A 82 -33.12 -24.26 9.58
C LEU A 82 -34.02 -25.03 10.56
N ARG A 83 -34.87 -24.27 11.26
CA ARG A 83 -36.11 -24.77 11.83
C ARG A 83 -36.94 -25.38 10.70
N ALA A 84 -37.14 -26.69 10.75
CA ALA A 84 -38.40 -27.37 10.45
C ALA A 84 -38.28 -28.82 10.92
#